data_AF-A0A6P0NSG4-F1
#
_entry.id   AF-A0A6P0NSG4-F1
#
_cell.length_a   1.000
_cell.length_b   1.000
_cell.length_c   1.000
_cell.angle_alpha   90.00
_cell.angle_beta   90.00
_cell.angle_gamma   90.00
#
_symmetry.space_group_name_H-M   'P 1'
#
loop_
_entity.id
_entity.type
_entity.pdbx_description
1 polymer ?
#
loop_
_entity_poly.entity_id
_entity_poly.type
_entity_poly.pdbx_seq_one_letter_code
_entity_poly.pdbx_strand_id
1 'polypeptide(L)' 'MNNYQYYLGSCLPDDASSYVRQKADEEIDQGIKAGEFCFVLNSRQN' A
#
# COMPACT_ATOMS: atom_id res chain seq x y z
N MET A 1 25.35 10.70 -6.12
CA MET A 1 25.19 9.45 -5.34
C MET A 1 23.71 9.22 -5.16
N ASN A 2 23.19 8.08 -5.63
CA ASN A 2 21.78 7.76 -5.52
C ASN A 2 21.51 7.31 -4.07
N ASN A 3 20.73 8.08 -3.32
CA ASN A 3 20.38 7.78 -1.93
C ASN A 3 19.30 6.69 -1.95
N TYR A 4 19.71 5.44 -2.16
CA TYR A 4 18.79 4.30 -2.12
C TYR A 4 18.41 4.01 -0.68
N GLN A 5 17.17 4.32 -0.32
CA GLN A 5 16.61 4.05 1.01
C GLN A 5 16.08 2.62 1.05
N TYR A 6 16.70 1.79 1.89
CA TYR A 6 16.22 0.43 2.12
C TYR A 6 15.09 0.43 3.16
N TYR A 7 13.92 -0.08 2.77
CA TYR A 7 12.75 -0.17 3.64
C TYR A 7 12.66 -1.56 4.28
N LEU A 8 12.52 -1.61 5.60
CA LEU A 8 12.28 -2.82 6.37
C LEU A 8 10.76 -2.96 6.63
N GLY A 9 10.16 -4.08 6.20
CA GLY A 9 8.75 -4.38 6.41
C GLY A 9 7.99 -4.72 5.13
N SER A 10 6.69 -4.96 5.25
CA SER A 10 5.80 -5.33 4.13
C SER A 10 5.16 -4.15 3.41
N CYS A 11 5.38 -2.92 3.89
CA CYS A 11 4.84 -1.70 3.28
C CYS A 11 5.98 -0.90 2.66
N LEU A 12 5.87 -0.64 1.35
CA LEU A 12 6.72 0.30 0.64
C LEU A 12 5.98 1.62 0.47
N PRO A 13 6.68 2.76 0.47
CA PRO A 13 6.13 4.02 -0.01
C PRO A 13 5.63 3.91 -1.46
N ASP A 14 4.66 4.74 -1.82
CA ASP A 14 4.08 4.79 -3.17
C ASP A 14 5.09 5.21 -4.24
N ASP A 15 6.07 6.03 -3.86
CA ASP A 15 7.16 6.52 -4.72
C ASP A 15 8.42 5.65 -4.69
N ALA A 16 8.40 4.54 -3.94
CA ALA A 16 9.56 3.67 -3.84
C ALA A 16 9.89 3.07 -5.21
N SER A 17 11.14 3.22 -5.65
CA SER A 17 11.59 2.72 -6.95
C SER A 17 11.49 1.19 -7.08
N SER A 18 11.38 0.46 -5.97
CA SER A 18 11.18 -0.98 -5.90
C SER A 18 9.72 -1.41 -5.83
N TYR A 19 8.78 -0.47 -5.70
CA TYR A 19 7.35 -0.76 -5.70
C TYR A 19 6.87 -0.98 -7.13
N VAL A 20 6.23 -2.13 -7.37
CA VAL A 20 5.66 -2.49 -8.67
C VAL A 20 4.15 -2.49 -8.52
N ARG A 21 3.48 -1.56 -9.20
CA ARG A 21 2.02 -1.45 -9.19
C ARG A 21 1.39 -2.67 -9.86
N GLN A 22 0.49 -3.33 -9.13
CA GLN A 22 -0.25 -4.50 -9.58
C GLN A 22 -1.70 -4.11 -9.89
N LYS A 23 -2.35 -4.89 -10.77
CA LYS A 23 -3.77 -4.68 -11.10
C LYS A 23 -4.66 -4.68 -9.85
N ALA A 24 -4.34 -5.55 -8.88
CA ALA A 24 -5.06 -5.65 -7.62
C ALA A 24 -5.02 -4.34 -6.81
N ASP A 25 -3.95 -3.55 -6.91
CA ASP A 25 -3.86 -2.27 -6.20
C ASP A 25 -4.94 -1.29 -6.68
N GLU A 26 -5.18 -1.26 -8.00
CA GLU A 26 -6.21 -0.43 -8.61
C GLU A 26 -7.61 -0.93 -8.32
N GLU A 27 -7.83 -2.25 -8.41
CA GLU A 27 -9.13 -2.87 -8.09
C GLU A 27 -9.52 -2.61 -6.64
N ILE A 28 -8.57 -2.75 -5.71
CA ILE A 28 -8.77 -2.45 -4.30
C ILE A 28 -9.05 -0.96 -4.13
N ASP A 29 -8.19 -0.06 -4.62
CA ASP A 29 -8.38 1.40 -4.47
C ASP A 29 -9.76 1.87 -4.98
N GLN A 30 -10.19 1.36 -6.14
CA GLN A 30 -11.51 1.67 -6.71
C GLN A 30 -12.65 1.13 -5.86
N GLY A 31 -12.60 -0.15 -5.46
CA GLY A 31 -13.64 -0.75 -4.62
C GLY A 31 -13.73 -0.12 -3.23
N ILE A 32 -12.61 0.34 -2.66
CA ILE A 32 -12.60 1.14 -1.42
C ILE A 32 -13.38 2.44 -1.62
N LYS A 33 -13.07 3.19 -2.68
CA LYS A 33 -13.73 4.47 -2.99
C LYS A 33 -15.22 4.30 -3.31
N ALA A 34 -15.60 3.16 -3.89
CA ALA A 34 -16.98 2.82 -4.18
C ALA A 34 -17.76 2.29 -2.95
N GLY A 35 -17.08 2.04 -1.82
CA GLY A 35 -17.70 1.48 -0.62
C GLY A 35 -18.06 -0.01 -0.74
N GLU A 36 -17.42 -0.74 -1.66
CA GLU A 36 -17.65 -2.17 -1.89
C GLU A 36 -17.05 -3.06 -0.79
N PHE A 37 -16.12 -2.51 -0.01
CA PHE A 37 -15.47 -3.19 1.10
C PHE A 37 -15.82 -2.54 2.44
N CYS A 38 -16.01 -3.37 3.47
CA CYS A 38 -16.12 -2.92 4.85
C CYS A 38 -14.79 -3.21 5.57
N PHE A 39 -14.04 -2.16 5.91
CA PHE A 39 -12.80 -2.30 6.66
C PHE A 39 -13.08 -2.24 8.15
N VAL A 40 -12.77 -3.33 8.85
CA VAL A 40 -12.66 -3.32 10.31
C VAL A 40 -11.24 -2.87 10.64
N LEU A 41 -11.08 -1.58 10.93
CA LEU A 41 -9.84 -1.07 11.51
C LEU A 41 -9.70 -1.65 12.91
N ASN A 42 -8.97 -2.76 13.03
CA ASN A 42 -8.56 -3.25 14.33
C ASN A 42 -7.52 -2.30 14.90
N SER A 43 -7.72 -1.85 16.13
CA SER A 43 -6.80 -0.99 16.90
C SER A 43 -5.46 -1.67 17.24
N ARG A 44 -5.09 -2.77 16.57
CA ARG A 44 -3.80 -3.42 16.76
C ARG A 44 -2.71 -2.64 16.04
N GLN A 45 -2.39 -1.50 16.63
CA GLN A 45 -1.13 -0.79 16.47
C GLN A 45 -0.46 -0.84 17.85
N ASN A 46 0.45 -1.78 18.03
CA ASN A 46 1.57 -1.64 18.97
C ASN A 46 2.81 -1.40 18.10
#